data_AF-A0A5C4LGZ8-F1
#
_entry.id   AF-A0A5C4LGZ8-F1
#
_cell.length_a   1.000
_cell.length_b   1.000
_cell.length_c   1.000
_cell.angle_alpha   90.00
_cell.angle_beta   90.00
_cell.angle_gamma   90.00
#
_symmetry.space_group_name_H-M   'P 1'
#
loop_
_entity.id
_entity.type
_entity.pdbx_description
1 polymer ?
#
loop_
_entity_poly.entity_id
_entity_poly.type
_entity_poly.pdbx_seq_one_letter_code
_entity_poly.pdbx_strand_id
1 'polypeptide(L)'
;MPAAMPLALLSAQLILVAADGPPRLDIEGTCKSPGRSSVSQESGSDGCLRSERSAGDELRKRWGQFSGSAKTQCSQQSVAGGFPSYVEMLTCLELASGAVPVTSPTNRATTGQGSPTSTGSVRGRPEERADSLTAEPAPSQRTDPLKVLGKPAR
;
A
#
# COMPACT_ATOMS: atom_id res chain seq x y z
N MET A 1 -14.81 49.17 50.40
CA MET A 1 -13.70 48.25 50.11
C MET A 1 -14.28 46.96 49.55
N PRO A 2 -13.74 46.33 48.49
CA PRO A 2 -13.07 46.84 47.28
C PRO A 2 -13.84 46.47 45.98
N ALA A 3 -13.45 47.12 44.88
CA ALA A 3 -14.01 46.94 43.54
C ALA A 3 -13.48 45.66 42.85
N ALA A 4 -14.34 45.01 42.08
CA ALA A 4 -14.01 43.86 41.24
C ALA A 4 -13.38 44.30 39.91
N MET A 5 -12.31 43.62 39.49
CA MET A 5 -11.82 43.66 38.11
C MET A 5 -11.62 42.23 37.59
N PRO A 6 -12.28 41.83 36.49
CA PRO A 6 -11.98 40.57 35.83
C PRO A 6 -10.79 40.78 34.90
N LEU A 7 -9.66 40.15 35.22
CA LEU A 7 -8.53 40.00 34.32
C LEU A 7 -8.92 38.99 33.22
N ALA A 8 -9.29 39.50 32.05
CA ALA A 8 -9.48 38.69 30.86
C ALA A 8 -8.10 38.24 30.33
N LEU A 9 -7.71 37.00 30.63
CA LEU A 9 -6.55 36.35 30.03
C LEU A 9 -6.88 35.96 28.59
N LEU A 10 -6.48 36.79 27.62
CA LEU A 10 -6.45 36.42 26.21
C LEU A 10 -5.29 35.42 25.99
N SER A 11 -5.58 34.13 26.09
CA SER A 11 -4.66 33.07 25.67
C SER A 11 -4.56 33.07 24.14
N ALA A 12 -3.54 33.71 23.59
CA ALA A 12 -3.18 33.59 22.18
C ALA A 12 -2.67 32.16 21.94
N GLN A 13 -3.52 31.32 21.36
CA GLN A 13 -3.11 29.98 20.92
C GLN A 13 -2.30 30.13 19.63
N LEU A 14 -0.98 30.09 19.76
CA LEU A 14 -0.07 29.98 18.61
C LEU A 14 -0.27 28.58 18.00
N ILE A 15 -1.03 28.51 16.90
CA ILE A 15 -1.08 27.30 16.07
C ILE A 15 0.24 27.27 15.30
N LEU A 16 1.22 26.53 15.83
CA LEU A 16 2.45 26.22 15.11
C LEU A 16 2.07 25.32 13.94
N VAL A 17 1.99 25.88 12.73
CA VAL A 17 1.95 25.09 11.50
C VAL A 17 3.35 24.50 11.34
N ALA A 18 3.52 23.25 11.78
CA ALA A 18 4.69 22.48 11.40
C ALA A 18 4.72 22.41 9.87
N ALA A 19 5.91 22.58 9.28
CA ALA A 19 6.10 22.21 7.89
C ALA A 19 5.96 20.68 7.80
N ASP A 20 4.72 20.20 7.69
CA ASP A 20 4.36 18.80 7.56
C ASP A 20 4.92 18.30 6.23
N GLY A 21 6.14 17.78 6.25
CA GLY A 21 6.72 16.97 5.18
C GLY A 21 6.92 15.54 5.66
N PRO A 22 7.09 14.57 4.73
CA PRO A 22 7.43 13.21 5.12
C PRO A 22 8.79 13.17 5.85
N PRO A 23 9.00 12.19 6.75
CA PRO A 23 10.26 12.03 7.45
C PRO A 23 11.41 11.77 6.47
N ARG A 24 12.62 12.12 6.87
CA ARG A 24 13.83 11.87 6.08
C ARG A 24 14.34 10.48 6.40
N LEU A 25 14.23 9.55 5.44
CA LEU A 25 14.70 8.18 5.57
C LEU A 25 16.08 8.04 4.93
N ASP A 26 16.95 7.25 5.55
CA ASP A 26 18.26 6.86 4.98
C ASP A 26 18.08 5.71 3.99
N ILE A 27 17.78 6.07 2.74
CA ILE A 27 17.51 5.11 1.66
C ILE A 27 18.79 4.44 1.18
N GLU A 28 19.94 5.11 1.29
CA GLU A 28 21.25 4.53 0.99
C GLU A 28 21.58 3.39 1.95
N GLY A 29 21.34 3.58 3.26
CA GLY A 29 21.45 2.52 4.27
C GLY A 29 20.52 1.34 3.99
N THR A 30 19.26 1.62 3.67
CA THR A 30 18.27 0.58 3.30
C THR A 30 18.71 -0.21 2.06
N CYS A 31 19.13 0.47 0.98
CA CYS A 31 19.47 -0.17 -0.29
C CYS A 31 20.81 -0.91 -0.28
N LYS A 32 21.68 -0.63 0.69
CA LYS A 32 22.93 -1.36 0.92
C LYS A 32 22.74 -2.56 1.86
N SER A 33 21.58 -2.67 2.53
CA SER A 33 21.33 -3.77 3.46
C SER A 33 21.25 -5.12 2.74
N PRO A 34 21.90 -6.19 3.28
CA PRO A 34 21.83 -7.53 2.71
C PRO A 34 20.39 -8.09 2.66
N GLY A 35 19.50 -7.66 3.56
CA GLY A 35 18.10 -8.14 3.60
C GLY A 35 17.18 -7.55 2.52
N ARG A 36 17.57 -6.44 1.88
CA ARG A 36 16.80 -5.77 0.81
C ARG A 36 17.40 -6.01 -0.58
N SER A 37 18.70 -6.31 -0.64
CA SER A 37 19.45 -6.56 -1.88
C SER A 37 18.90 -7.75 -2.69
N SER A 38 18.23 -8.71 -2.05
CA SER A 38 17.66 -9.91 -2.67
C SER A 38 16.24 -9.75 -3.21
N VAL A 39 15.54 -8.65 -2.94
CA VAL A 39 14.17 -8.41 -3.45
C VAL A 39 14.22 -7.70 -4.82
N SER A 40 15.28 -6.94 -5.10
CA SER A 40 15.52 -6.24 -6.37
C SER A 40 16.39 -7.07 -7.33
N GLN A 41 16.04 -8.34 -7.54
CA GLN A 41 16.86 -9.33 -8.27
C GLN A 41 17.19 -8.96 -9.73
N GLU A 42 16.54 -7.92 -10.28
CA GLU A 42 16.75 -7.44 -11.66
C GLU A 42 17.58 -6.15 -11.78
N SER A 43 17.90 -5.44 -10.67
CA SER A 43 18.53 -4.10 -10.76
C SER A 43 19.44 -3.68 -9.60
N GLY A 44 19.66 -4.54 -8.59
CA GLY A 44 20.62 -4.28 -7.50
C GLY A 44 20.34 -2.99 -6.71
N SER A 45 21.37 -2.44 -6.08
CA SER A 45 21.27 -1.23 -5.24
C SER A 45 20.76 0.00 -6.02
N ASP A 46 21.05 0.11 -7.32
CA ASP A 46 20.60 1.24 -8.16
C ASP A 46 19.09 1.19 -8.43
N GLY A 47 18.53 -0.01 -8.61
CA GLY A 47 17.09 -0.21 -8.73
C GLY A 47 16.37 0.21 -7.44
N CYS A 48 16.89 -0.23 -6.30
CA CYS A 48 16.36 0.16 -4.99
C CYS A 48 16.39 1.68 -4.81
N LEU A 49 17.53 2.33 -5.03
CA LEU A 49 17.66 3.78 -4.87
C LEU A 49 16.69 4.55 -5.78
N ARG A 50 16.49 4.09 -7.01
CA ARG A 50 15.55 4.70 -7.95
C ARG A 50 14.12 4.61 -7.44
N SER A 51 13.69 3.42 -7.00
CA SER A 51 12.33 3.20 -6.46
C SER A 51 12.09 4.03 -5.19
N GLU A 52 13.05 4.03 -4.26
CA GLU A 52 12.98 4.80 -3.02
C GLU A 52 12.92 6.32 -3.28
N ARG A 53 13.72 6.83 -4.22
CA ARG A 53 13.69 8.25 -4.61
C ARG A 53 12.36 8.61 -5.26
N SER A 54 11.88 7.80 -6.20
CA SER A 54 10.60 8.00 -6.87
C SER A 54 9.44 8.01 -5.87
N ALA A 55 9.41 7.07 -4.93
CA ALA A 55 8.41 7.02 -3.88
C ALA A 55 8.50 8.23 -2.94
N GLY A 56 9.71 8.65 -2.54
CA GLY A 56 9.93 9.84 -1.73
C GLY A 56 9.48 11.14 -2.42
N ASP A 57 9.68 11.25 -3.74
CA ASP A 57 9.20 12.37 -4.55
C ASP A 57 7.67 12.41 -4.58
N GLU A 58 7.03 11.27 -4.82
CA GLU A 58 5.57 11.17 -4.87
C GLU A 58 4.94 11.45 -3.51
N LEU A 59 5.55 10.91 -2.45
CA LEU A 59 5.13 11.14 -1.09
C LEU A 59 5.18 12.62 -0.72
N ARG A 60 6.22 13.36 -1.14
CA ARG A 60 6.32 14.81 -0.91
C ARG A 60 5.21 15.58 -1.62
N LYS A 61 4.88 15.22 -2.87
CA LYS A 61 3.81 15.89 -3.63
C LYS A 61 2.44 15.68 -2.98
N ARG A 62 2.18 14.48 -2.47
CA ARG A 62 0.86 14.07 -1.97
C ARG A 62 0.73 14.13 -0.45
N TRP A 63 1.78 14.51 0.27
CA TRP A 63 1.80 14.50 1.73
C TRP A 63 0.59 15.22 2.34
N GLY A 64 0.23 16.40 1.82
CA GLY A 64 -0.92 17.16 2.31
C GLY A 64 -2.28 16.46 2.14
N GLN A 65 -2.38 15.46 1.27
CA GLN A 65 -3.63 14.74 0.98
C GLN A 65 -3.93 13.62 1.99
N PHE A 66 -2.92 13.15 2.73
CA PHE A 66 -3.08 12.08 3.71
C PHE A 66 -3.48 12.62 5.09
N SER A 67 -4.30 11.88 5.82
CA SER A 67 -4.71 12.24 7.19
C SER A 67 -3.53 12.19 8.16
N GLY A 68 -3.57 13.02 9.20
CA GLY A 68 -2.53 13.04 10.25
C GLY A 68 -2.34 11.69 10.95
N SER A 69 -3.43 10.95 11.18
CA SER A 69 -3.37 9.60 11.75
C SER A 69 -2.67 8.61 10.82
N ALA A 70 -2.99 8.63 9.53
CA ALA A 70 -2.34 7.75 8.54
C ALA A 70 -0.84 8.08 8.41
N LYS A 71 -0.46 9.37 8.38
CA LYS A 71 0.94 9.80 8.38
C LYS A 71 1.71 9.25 9.57
N THR A 72 1.12 9.35 10.76
CA THR A 72 1.74 8.86 12.00
C THR A 72 1.88 7.34 11.99
N GLN A 73 0.81 6.61 11.64
CA GLN A 73 0.85 5.16 11.59
C GLN A 73 1.84 4.63 10.53
N CYS A 74 1.76 5.14 9.31
CA CYS A 74 2.56 4.63 8.20
C CYS A 74 4.05 4.99 8.33
N SER A 75 4.39 6.16 8.90
CA SER A 75 5.80 6.49 9.19
C SER A 75 6.43 5.51 10.19
N GLN A 76 5.70 5.17 11.26
CA GLN A 76 6.16 4.19 12.26
C GLN A 76 6.29 2.78 11.66
N GLN A 77 5.32 2.36 10.85
CA GLN A 77 5.37 1.05 10.19
C GLN A 77 6.56 0.94 9.24
N SER A 78 6.87 2.01 8.51
CA SER A 78 7.91 1.99 7.47
C SER A 78 9.33 1.88 8.03
N VAL A 79 9.53 2.13 9.33
CA VAL A 79 10.83 1.97 10.01
C VAL A 79 10.91 0.72 10.88
N ALA A 80 9.77 0.11 11.23
CA ALA A 80 9.69 -1.00 12.19
C ALA A 80 10.49 -2.25 11.75
N GLY A 81 10.63 -2.47 10.43
CA GLY A 81 11.40 -3.58 9.87
C GLY A 81 12.93 -3.41 9.89
N GLY A 82 13.45 -2.32 10.47
CA GLY A 82 14.89 -2.02 10.51
C GLY A 82 15.48 -1.52 9.18
N PHE A 83 14.66 -1.47 8.12
CA PHE A 83 15.03 -1.00 6.79
C PHE A 83 14.01 0.04 6.31
N PRO A 84 14.18 1.32 6.71
CA PRO A 84 13.27 2.41 6.34
C PRO A 84 13.00 2.48 4.83
N SER A 85 11.74 2.49 4.42
CA SER A 85 11.37 2.54 2.99
C SER A 85 10.26 3.56 2.71
N TYR A 86 10.50 4.45 1.74
CA TYR A 86 9.47 5.34 1.19
C TYR A 86 8.45 4.59 0.36
N VAL A 87 8.83 3.47 -0.27
CA VAL A 87 7.90 2.63 -1.02
C VAL A 87 6.84 2.06 -0.07
N GLU A 88 7.27 1.46 1.03
CA GLU A 88 6.34 0.93 2.05
C GLU A 88 5.46 2.02 2.65
N MET A 89 6.03 3.19 2.91
CA MET A 89 5.31 4.32 3.47
C MET A 89 4.23 4.84 2.53
N LEU A 90 4.58 5.05 1.26
CA LEU A 90 3.65 5.51 0.23
C LEU A 90 2.52 4.49 0.05
N THR A 91 2.84 3.21 -0.07
CA THR A 91 1.84 2.14 -0.21
C THR A 91 0.90 2.08 1.00
N CYS A 92 1.43 2.17 2.22
CA CYS A 92 0.59 2.22 3.43
C CYS A 92 -0.39 3.39 3.40
N LEU A 93 0.06 4.57 2.98
CA LEU A 93 -0.77 5.76 2.91
C LEU A 93 -1.83 5.67 1.82
N GLU A 94 -1.49 5.11 0.66
CA GLU A 94 -2.44 4.89 -0.44
C GLU A 94 -3.54 3.91 -0.05
N LEU A 95 -3.19 2.85 0.70
CA LEU A 95 -4.15 1.91 1.25
C LEU A 95 -5.04 2.59 2.30
N ALA A 96 -4.45 3.36 3.21
CA ALA A 96 -5.20 4.10 4.23
C ALA A 96 -6.13 5.17 3.64
N SER A 97 -5.79 5.74 2.48
CA SER A 97 -6.61 6.73 1.79
C SER A 97 -7.62 6.13 0.80
N GLY A 98 -7.58 4.81 0.57
CA GLY A 98 -8.38 4.16 -0.48
C GLY A 98 -8.00 4.62 -1.90
N ALA A 99 -6.79 5.15 -2.10
CA ALA A 99 -6.30 5.63 -3.39
C ALA A 99 -5.78 4.50 -4.30
N VAL A 100 -5.71 3.27 -3.78
CA VAL A 100 -5.36 2.08 -4.57
C VAL A 100 -6.56 1.73 -5.46
N PRO A 101 -6.42 1.73 -6.80
CA PRO A 101 -7.50 1.32 -7.70
C PRO A 101 -7.91 -0.13 -7.39
N VAL A 102 -9.13 -0.30 -6.88
CA VAL A 102 -9.70 -1.63 -6.66
C VAL A 102 -10.35 -2.06 -7.97
N THR A 103 -9.64 -2.85 -8.78
CA THR A 103 -10.26 -3.57 -9.89
C THR A 103 -11.05 -4.74 -9.33
N SER A 104 -12.26 -4.47 -8.84
CA SER A 104 -13.22 -5.54 -8.56
C SER A 104 -13.65 -6.17 -9.89
N PRO A 105 -13.53 -7.48 -10.10
CA PRO A 105 -14.36 -8.13 -11.10
C PRO A 105 -15.80 -7.91 -10.66
N THR A 106 -16.61 -7.23 -11.48
CA THR A 106 -18.03 -6.99 -11.21
C THR A 106 -18.77 -8.32 -11.23
N ASN A 107 -18.75 -9.03 -10.09
CA ASN A 107 -19.68 -10.10 -9.79
C ASN A 107 -20.73 -9.51 -8.86
N ARG A 108 -21.76 -8.90 -9.47
CA ARG A 108 -22.92 -8.37 -8.75
C ARG A 108 -23.76 -9.54 -8.21
N ALA A 109 -23.32 -10.15 -7.13
CA ALA A 109 -24.15 -11.01 -6.28
C ALA A 109 -24.51 -10.21 -5.02
N THR A 110 -25.52 -9.35 -5.16
CA THR A 110 -26.11 -8.59 -4.06
C THR A 110 -26.91 -9.56 -3.17
N THR A 111 -26.63 -9.56 -1.88
CA THR A 111 -27.48 -10.17 -0.86
C THR A 111 -28.85 -9.47 -0.82
N GLY A 112 -29.94 -10.23 -0.85
CA GLY A 112 -31.25 -9.81 -0.30
C GLY A 112 -32.32 -9.36 -1.30
N GLN A 113 -33.36 -10.19 -1.40
CA GLN A 113 -34.76 -9.91 -1.78
C GLN A 113 -35.06 -8.84 -2.84
N GLY A 114 -35.44 -9.32 -4.03
CA GLY A 114 -36.18 -8.55 -5.02
C GLY A 114 -36.22 -9.32 -6.33
N SER A 115 -37.27 -10.10 -6.56
CA SER A 115 -37.48 -10.86 -7.78
C SER A 115 -37.40 -9.96 -9.02
N PRO A 116 -36.58 -10.27 -10.03
CA PRO A 116 -36.91 -9.93 -11.39
C PRO A 116 -37.43 -11.21 -12.06
N THR A 117 -38.72 -11.22 -12.36
CA THR A 117 -39.24 -12.01 -13.47
C THR A 117 -38.38 -11.69 -14.69
N SER A 118 -37.47 -12.59 -15.06
CA SER A 118 -36.73 -12.50 -16.32
C SER A 118 -36.93 -13.79 -17.07
N THR A 119 -37.97 -13.76 -17.90
CA THR A 119 -38.13 -14.61 -19.07
C THR A 119 -36.89 -14.43 -19.95
N GLY A 120 -36.11 -15.49 -20.13
CA GLY A 120 -34.89 -15.45 -20.92
C GLY A 120 -34.19 -16.80 -20.95
N SER A 121 -34.81 -17.78 -21.59
CA SER A 121 -34.20 -19.07 -21.90
C SER A 121 -33.01 -18.86 -22.85
N VAL A 122 -31.78 -18.91 -22.32
CA VAL A 122 -30.59 -19.24 -23.12
C VAL A 122 -30.03 -20.53 -22.56
N ARG A 123 -30.43 -21.62 -23.21
CA ARG A 123 -29.83 -22.93 -23.02
C ARG A 123 -28.42 -22.91 -23.61
N GLY A 124 -27.39 -22.94 -22.76
CA GLY A 124 -26.00 -23.02 -23.22
C GLY A 124 -24.99 -23.32 -22.11
N ARG A 125 -24.68 -24.63 -21.95
CA ARG A 125 -23.53 -25.27 -21.26
C ARG A 125 -23.23 -24.95 -19.78
N PRO A 126 -23.16 -25.96 -18.88
CA PRO A 126 -22.95 -25.72 -17.45
C PRO A 126 -21.49 -25.44 -17.09
N GLU A 127 -21.29 -24.42 -16.26
CA GLU A 127 -20.43 -24.35 -15.04
C GLU A 127 -18.93 -24.79 -15.05
N GLU A 128 -18.49 -25.73 -15.88
CA GLU A 128 -17.17 -26.38 -15.71
C GLU A 128 -15.97 -25.43 -15.93
N ARG A 129 -16.14 -24.43 -16.80
CA ARG A 129 -15.07 -23.48 -17.16
C ARG A 129 -14.78 -22.45 -16.07
N ALA A 130 -15.75 -22.13 -15.21
CA ALA A 130 -15.55 -21.15 -14.14
C ALA A 130 -14.86 -21.80 -12.93
N ASP A 131 -15.22 -23.04 -12.60
CA ASP A 131 -14.64 -23.79 -11.49
C ASP A 131 -13.14 -24.08 -11.72
N SER A 132 -12.78 -24.38 -12.96
CA SER A 132 -11.41 -24.69 -13.41
C SER A 132 -10.43 -23.52 -13.26
N LEU A 133 -10.91 -22.26 -13.17
CA LEU A 133 -10.05 -21.07 -13.08
C LEU A 133 -9.64 -20.73 -11.63
N THR A 134 -10.40 -21.24 -10.66
CA THR A 134 -10.08 -21.16 -9.22
C THR A 134 -9.55 -22.47 -8.65
N ALA A 135 -9.64 -23.56 -9.41
CA ALA A 135 -9.04 -24.83 -9.04
C ALA A 135 -7.52 -24.71 -8.98
N GLU A 136 -6.94 -25.22 -7.89
CA GLU A 136 -5.50 -25.21 -7.73
C GLU A 136 -4.86 -26.11 -8.83
N PRO A 137 -3.71 -25.71 -9.41
CA PRO A 137 -3.00 -26.52 -10.39
C PRO A 137 -2.65 -27.89 -9.82
N ALA A 138 -2.83 -28.95 -10.61
CA ALA A 138 -2.42 -30.29 -10.23
C ALA A 138 -0.93 -30.32 -9.85
N PRO A 139 -0.47 -31.21 -8.93
CA PRO A 139 0.92 -31.27 -8.48
C PRO A 139 1.96 -31.37 -9.60
N SER A 140 1.61 -31.96 -10.74
CA SER A 140 2.43 -32.06 -11.94
C SER A 140 2.56 -30.76 -12.75
N GLN A 141 1.67 -29.79 -12.52
CA GLN A 141 1.66 -28.47 -13.14
C GLN A 141 2.38 -27.42 -12.29
N ARG A 142 2.70 -27.72 -11.03
CA ARG A 142 3.48 -26.82 -10.18
C ARG A 142 4.95 -26.86 -10.60
N THR A 143 5.57 -25.69 -10.67
CA THR A 143 6.99 -25.59 -11.02
C THR A 143 7.85 -26.11 -9.87
N ASP A 144 8.85 -26.95 -10.18
CA ASP A 144 9.85 -27.43 -9.22
C ASP A 144 10.94 -26.35 -9.03
N PRO A 145 11.01 -25.70 -7.85
CA PRO A 145 11.97 -24.63 -7.60
C PRO A 145 13.43 -25.11 -7.64
N LEU A 146 13.73 -26.38 -7.34
CA LEU A 146 15.11 -26.91 -7.41
C LEU A 146 15.58 -27.02 -8.87
N LYS A 147 14.67 -27.32 -9.80
CA LYS A 147 14.98 -27.40 -11.23
C LYS A 147 15.16 -26.02 -11.87
N VAL A 148 14.46 -25.00 -11.37
CA VAL A 148 14.61 -23.60 -11.82
C VAL A 148 15.92 -23.00 -11.34
N LEU A 149 16.27 -23.21 -10.07
CA LEU A 149 17.46 -22.64 -9.45
C LEU A 149 18.76 -23.38 -9.83
N GLY A 150 18.66 -24.63 -10.30
CA GLY A 150 19.80 -25.49 -10.62
C GLY A 150 20.20 -25.56 -12.10
N LYS A 151 19.64 -24.74 -13.00
CA LYS A 151 19.96 -24.84 -14.44
C LYS A 151 21.19 -23.96 -14.77
N PRO A 152 22.38 -24.53 -15.03
CA PRO A 152 23.52 -23.72 -15.44
C PRO A 152 23.21 -23.07 -16.79
N ALA A 153 23.45 -21.76 -16.88
CA ALA A 153 23.39 -21.00 -18.13
C ALA A 153 24.30 -21.70 -19.15
N ARG A 154 23.73 -22.07 -20.29
CA ARG A 154 24.46 -22.63 -21.42
C ARG A 154 24.88 -21.50 -22.36
#